data_AF-A0A7C3Q431-F1
#
_entry.id   AF-A0A7C3Q431-F1
#
_cell.length_a   1.000
_cell.length_b   1.000
_cell.length_c   1.000
_cell.angle_alpha   90.00
_cell.angle_beta   90.00
_cell.angle_gamma   90.00
#
_symmetry.space_group_name_H-M   'P 1'
#
loop_
_entity.id
_entity.type
_entity.pdbx_description
1 polymer ?
#
loop_
_entity_poly.entity_id
_entity_poly.type
_entity_poly.pdbx_seq_one_letter_code
_entity_poly.pdbx_strand_id
1 'polypeptide(L)'
;MKKIVLASLFLLVVSVLFWYLSEDRVSGFYADIVLNSKAEQRGMPPVVFPHWLHRVEFKCKVCHPAIFEMKAGANDIDMKKIVDGQFCGKC
;
A
#
# COMPACT_ATOMS: atom_id res chain seq x y z
N MET A 1 29.36 -7.33 -34.99
CA MET A 1 28.10 -6.60 -35.29
C MET A 1 26.85 -7.40 -34.87
N LYS A 2 26.59 -8.60 -35.40
CA LYS A 2 25.39 -9.41 -35.04
C LYS A 2 25.21 -9.69 -33.53
N LYS A 3 26.30 -9.98 -32.81
CA LYS A 3 26.28 -10.21 -31.35
C LYS A 3 25.87 -8.97 -30.54
N ILE A 4 26.26 -7.78 -31.00
CA ILE A 4 25.92 -6.50 -30.37
C ILE A 4 24.43 -6.21 -30.59
N VAL A 5 23.92 -6.46 -31.79
CA VAL A 5 22.49 -6.29 -32.14
C VAL A 5 21.59 -7.28 -31.40
N LEU A 6 22.03 -8.55 -31.21
CA LEU A 6 21.28 -9.53 -30.41
C LEU A 6 21.24 -9.14 -28.94
N ALA A 7 22.37 -8.67 -28.38
CA ALA A 7 22.43 -8.26 -26.98
C ALA A 7 21.54 -7.03 -26.72
N SER A 8 21.51 -6.06 -27.64
CA SER A 8 20.64 -4.90 -27.52
C SER A 8 19.15 -5.27 -27.65
N LEU A 9 18.80 -6.21 -28.53
CA LEU A 9 17.43 -6.69 -28.66
C LEU A 9 16.96 -7.41 -27.38
N PHE A 10 17.82 -8.25 -26.81
CA PHE A 10 17.52 -8.96 -25.57
C PHE A 10 17.33 -7.99 -24.40
N LEU A 11 18.19 -6.98 -24.26
CA LEU A 11 18.03 -5.92 -23.25
C LEU A 11 16.72 -5.15 -23.40
N LEU A 12 16.32 -4.83 -24.64
CA LEU A 12 15.05 -4.17 -24.93
C LEU A 12 13.84 -5.04 -24.56
N VAL A 13 13.89 -6.33 -24.86
CA VAL A 13 12.83 -7.28 -24.49
C VAL A 13 12.74 -7.42 -22.97
N VAL A 14 13.87 -7.51 -22.27
CA VAL A 14 13.91 -7.60 -20.80
C VAL A 14 13.38 -6.32 -20.16
N SER A 15 13.72 -5.13 -20.68
CA SER A 15 13.20 -3.87 -20.13
C SER A 15 11.70 -3.73 -20.34
N VAL A 16 11.18 -4.15 -21.49
CA VAL A 16 9.73 -4.16 -21.78
C VAL A 16 9.01 -5.18 -20.89
N LEU A 17 9.58 -6.37 -20.72
CA LEU A 17 9.02 -7.41 -19.85
C LEU A 17 9.00 -6.97 -18.38
N PHE A 18 10.06 -6.30 -17.93
CA PHE A 18 10.14 -5.75 -16.57
C PHE A 18 9.06 -4.69 -16.34
N TRP A 19 8.84 -3.79 -17.30
CA TRP A 19 7.73 -2.83 -17.27
C TRP A 19 6.36 -3.52 -17.22
N TYR A 20 6.16 -4.60 -17.96
CA TYR A 20 4.91 -5.36 -17.96
C TYR A 20 4.65 -6.10 -16.63
N LEU A 21 5.70 -6.41 -15.88
CA LEU A 21 5.62 -7.09 -14.58
C LEU A 21 5.49 -6.11 -13.40
N SER A 22 5.81 -4.82 -13.59
CA SER A 22 5.88 -3.81 -12.51
C SER A 22 4.57 -3.07 -12.26
N GLU A 23 3.42 -3.64 -12.62
CA GLU A 23 2.14 -2.97 -12.44
C GLU A 23 1.70 -3.05 -10.97
N ASP A 24 2.00 -2.00 -10.20
CA ASP A 24 1.55 -1.83 -8.82
C ASP A 24 0.00 -1.73 -8.78
N ARG A 25 -0.68 -2.80 -8.37
CA ARG A 25 -2.13 -3.00 -8.51
C ARG A 25 -3.04 -2.18 -7.59
N VAL A 26 -2.53 -1.23 -6.81
CA VAL A 26 -3.36 -0.45 -5.88
C VAL A 26 -3.11 1.04 -6.03
N SER A 27 -3.97 1.68 -6.83
CA SER A 27 -4.08 3.14 -6.89
C SER A 27 -4.94 3.64 -5.71
N GLY A 28 -4.33 4.39 -4.78
CA GLY A 28 -5.06 5.21 -3.82
C GLY A 28 -5.38 6.58 -4.40
N PHE A 29 -6.45 7.23 -3.95
CA PHE A 29 -6.68 8.65 -4.20
C PHE A 29 -5.72 9.50 -3.36
N TYR A 30 -5.61 10.80 -3.65
CA TYR A 30 -4.71 11.70 -2.93
C TYR A 30 -4.93 11.62 -1.41
N ALA A 31 -3.84 11.34 -0.68
CA ALA A 31 -3.77 11.10 0.77
C ALA A 31 -4.29 9.75 1.28
N ASP A 32 -4.61 8.78 0.42
CA ASP A 32 -4.89 7.42 0.85
C ASP A 32 -3.61 6.69 1.27
N ILE A 33 -3.73 5.80 2.26
CA ILE A 33 -2.63 4.93 2.72
C ILE A 33 -2.97 3.49 2.39
N VAL A 34 -2.09 2.83 1.64
CA VAL A 34 -2.20 1.39 1.33
C VAL A 34 -1.45 0.59 2.40
N LEU A 35 -2.16 -0.30 3.08
CA LEU A 35 -1.64 -1.22 4.09
C LEU A 35 -1.44 -2.60 3.45
N ASN A 36 -0.18 -2.91 3.13
CA ASN A 36 0.20 -4.19 2.51
C ASN A 36 1.43 -4.86 3.15
N SER A 37 1.75 -4.53 4.41
CA SER A 37 2.93 -5.13 5.06
C SER A 37 2.80 -6.64 5.30
N LYS A 38 1.56 -7.14 5.44
CA LYS A 38 1.24 -8.54 5.74
C LYS A 38 0.12 -9.13 4.90
N ALA A 39 -0.62 -8.31 4.14
CA ALA A 39 -1.87 -8.73 3.51
C ALA A 39 -1.63 -9.75 2.40
N GLU A 40 -0.88 -9.37 1.35
CA GLU A 40 -0.61 -10.28 0.23
C GLU A 40 0.16 -11.53 0.64
N GLN A 41 1.11 -11.39 1.57
CA GLN A 41 1.87 -12.52 2.12
C GLN A 41 0.97 -13.54 2.85
N ARG A 42 -0.20 -13.12 3.32
CA ARG A 42 -1.20 -13.96 3.98
C ARG A 42 -2.37 -14.32 3.06
N GLY A 43 -2.23 -14.11 1.75
CA GLY A 43 -3.28 -14.43 0.77
C GLY A 43 -4.49 -13.49 0.82
N MET A 44 -4.34 -12.30 1.41
CA MET A 44 -5.39 -11.30 1.50
C MET A 44 -5.06 -10.11 0.58
N PRO A 45 -6.07 -9.44 0.01
CA PRO A 45 -5.83 -8.21 -0.74
C PRO A 45 -5.30 -7.09 0.16
N PRO A 46 -4.47 -6.17 -0.36
CA PRO A 46 -4.06 -4.97 0.34
C PRO A 46 -5.27 -4.14 0.81
N VAL A 47 -5.14 -3.48 1.96
CA VAL A 47 -6.20 -2.63 2.51
C VAL A 47 -5.90 -1.17 2.19
N VAL A 48 -6.90 -0.42 1.73
CA VAL A 48 -6.77 1.03 1.48
C VAL A 48 -7.47 1.79 2.61
N PHE A 49 -6.75 2.70 3.27
CA PHE A 49 -7.31 3.62 4.25
C PHE A 49 -7.50 5.01 3.62
N PRO A 50 -8.76 5.45 3.41
CA PRO A 50 -9.05 6.73 2.78
C PRO A 50 -9.08 7.87 3.79
N HIS A 51 -8.04 8.70 3.85
CA HIS A 51 -8.03 9.87 4.73
C HIS A 51 -9.11 10.89 4.35
N TRP A 52 -9.50 10.96 3.09
CA TRP A 52 -10.54 11.88 2.65
C TRP A 52 -11.85 11.65 3.40
N LEU A 53 -12.35 10.40 3.40
CA LEU A 53 -13.62 10.05 4.03
C LEU A 53 -13.60 10.36 5.54
N HIS A 54 -12.49 10.05 6.21
CA HIS A 54 -12.36 10.31 7.64
C HIS A 54 -12.21 11.80 7.96
N ARG A 55 -11.60 12.60 7.08
CA ARG A 55 -11.42 14.05 7.25
C ARG A 55 -12.70 14.87 7.04
N VAL A 56 -13.75 14.28 6.46
CA VAL A 56 -15.07 14.94 6.37
C VAL A 56 -15.65 15.18 7.77
N GLU A 57 -15.45 14.21 8.68
CA GLU A 57 -16.03 14.25 10.03
C GLU A 57 -14.97 14.56 11.12
N PHE A 58 -13.76 14.02 10.99
CA PHE A 58 -12.77 14.03 12.06
C PHE A 58 -11.57 14.91 11.76
N LYS A 59 -11.09 15.60 12.80
CA LYS A 59 -9.81 16.34 12.74
C LYS A 59 -8.64 15.37 12.92
N CYS A 60 -7.47 15.73 12.39
CA CYS A 60 -6.25 14.90 12.45
C CYS A 60 -5.93 14.40 13.88
N LYS A 61 -6.16 15.24 14.90
CA LYS A 61 -5.88 14.92 16.31
C LYS A 61 -6.73 13.80 16.90
N VAL A 62 -7.86 13.46 16.28
CA VAL A 62 -8.73 12.36 16.72
C VAL A 62 -8.02 11.03 16.48
N CYS A 63 -7.33 10.92 15.34
CA CYS A 63 -6.60 9.72 14.95
C CYS A 63 -5.14 9.76 15.40
N HIS A 64 -4.48 10.91 15.31
CA HIS A 64 -3.04 11.04 15.52
C HIS A 64 -2.67 11.91 16.73
N PRO A 65 -1.65 11.50 17.52
CA PRO A 65 -0.93 10.22 17.47
C PRO A 65 -1.66 9.08 18.20
N ALA A 66 -2.85 9.35 18.74
CA ALA A 66 -3.50 8.49 19.74
C ALA A 66 -3.86 7.08 19.23
N ILE A 67 -4.44 6.98 18.03
CA ILE A 67 -4.90 5.71 17.43
C ILE A 67 -3.87 5.21 16.41
N PHE A 68 -3.27 6.14 15.67
CA PHE A 68 -2.27 5.84 14.66
C PHE A 68 -1.07 6.76 14.82
N GLU A 69 0.13 6.21 14.65
CA GLU A 69 1.35 7.01 14.45
C GLU A 69 1.30 7.81 13.12
N MET A 70 1.91 9.00 13.09
CA MET A 70 2.05 9.86 11.90
C MET A 70 3.10 9.32 10.91
N LYS A 71 3.10 8.00 10.68
CA LYS A 71 4.02 7.30 9.78
C LYS A 71 3.32 6.06 9.22
N ALA A 72 3.26 5.98 7.89
CA ALA A 72 2.69 4.82 7.20
C ALA A 72 3.41 3.53 7.60
N GLY A 73 2.64 2.49 7.93
CA GLY A 73 3.17 1.18 8.35
C GLY A 73 3.84 1.13 9.73
N ALA A 74 3.82 2.21 10.53
CA ALA A 74 4.39 2.20 11.87
C ALA A 74 3.55 1.44 12.90
N ASN A 75 2.23 1.36 12.68
CA ASN A 75 1.33 0.63 13.56
C ASN A 75 1.27 -0.84 13.13
N ASP A 76 1.42 -1.74 14.10
CA ASP A 76 1.19 -3.17 13.88
C ASP A 76 -0.29 -3.51 14.05
N ILE A 77 -1.02 -3.58 12.94
CA ILE A 77 -2.47 -3.79 12.91
C ILE A 77 -2.76 -5.25 12.56
N ASP A 78 -3.66 -5.87 13.31
CA ASP A 78 -4.22 -7.18 13.00
C ASP A 78 -5.72 -7.21 13.33
N MET A 79 -6.41 -8.25 12.84
CA MET A 79 -7.86 -8.38 13.03
C MET A 79 -8.26 -8.59 14.49
N LYS A 80 -7.39 -9.17 15.33
CA LYS A 80 -7.69 -9.35 16.75
C LYS A 80 -7.77 -7.99 17.44
N LYS A 81 -6.79 -7.10 17.22
CA LYS A 81 -6.79 -5.74 17.76
C LYS A 81 -7.99 -4.93 17.29
N ILE A 82 -8.41 -5.10 16.03
CA ILE A 82 -9.62 -4.45 15.49
C ILE A 82 -10.87 -4.92 16.24
N VAL A 83 -11.06 -6.22 16.42
CA VAL A 83 -12.20 -6.78 17.18
C VAL A 83 -12.18 -6.35 18.65
N ASP A 84 -10.99 -6.19 19.23
CA ASP A 84 -10.79 -5.68 20.59
C ASP A 84 -10.98 -4.15 20.71
N GLY A 85 -11.47 -3.49 19.64
CA GLY A 85 -11.82 -2.06 19.63
C GLY A 85 -10.62 -1.12 19.47
N GLN A 86 -9.53 -1.57 18.85
CA GLN A 86 -8.34 -0.76 18.52
C GLN A 86 -8.29 -0.43 17.02
N PHE A 87 -7.49 0.58 16.66
CA PHE A 87 -7.31 1.03 15.26
C PHE A 87 -8.65 1.29 14.55
N CYS A 88 -8.95 0.51 13.51
CA CYS A 88 -10.19 0.61 12.75
C CYS A 88 -11.43 0.32 13.60
N GLY A 89 -11.30 -0.47 14.68
CA GLY A 89 -12.40 -0.79 15.59
C GLY A 89 -12.70 0.29 16.63
N LYS A 90 -12.02 1.45 16.58
CA LYS A 90 -12.29 2.57 17.51
C LYS A 90 -13.55 3.36 17.16
N CYS A 91 -14.04 3.27 15.93
CA CYS A 91 -15.18 4.03 15.40
C CYS A 91 -16.01 3.18 14.45
#